data_AF-A0A2H0TEV1-F1
#
_entry.id   AF-A0A2H0TEV1-F1
#
_cell.length_a   1.000
_cell.length_b   1.000
_cell.length_c   1.000
_cell.angle_alpha   90.00
_cell.angle_beta   90.00
_cell.angle_gamma   90.00
#
_symmetry.space_group_name_H-M   'P 1'
#
loop_
_entity.id
_entity.type
_entity.pdbx_description
1 polymer ?
#
loop_
_entity_poly.entity_id
_entity_poly.type
_entity_poly.pdbx_seq_one_letter_code
_entity_poly.pdbx_strand_id
1 'polypeptide(L)'
;MTGKKPRIFATHFGPHLSDLFALYLLSRFGPHDERGFKVAFIKDRSKFHDKGVVMETMGNENVVFIGMGGGKYDEHAKGMIDCEATLVAKDLGILRDIPYNEKIDPHDKHVFSVSHDGQRKFFYSEEEKLTTLFAAVLRDDLGGSQSFGLGTLIKISHNAHPQMPAVAMQWAFDFFDVVLDIGPILKEMRAGAMMNAATAIASSVCAEAELGGFSCISRKRITEWLSKYLTGEAQWQPYNLVDCVAILMTAKHDFAQWLGEVVRLELEEQEHFHQKSSIEATKSRFHDVEILIRENGSERTEARTVAVIESDDPHVHKYLLSAEFGYHAAAVVKKDSSGRVMIFPGTYFREKKYIPLSFLMPGITAMIRAKECKARGMNVPRWPVLLSEGGPDKEKTWHFQPASGILMNGSLTAEVAPTVLPLVEIVDAVLIGMDNVRMGERMDKFESLKKVVNNQFFVNIK
;
A
#
# COMPACT_ATOMS: atom_id res chain seq x y z
N MET A 1 -14.22 -47.54 -23.31
CA MET A 1 -14.09 -46.14 -22.82
C MET A 1 -13.77 -45.27 -24.01
N THR A 2 -14.69 -44.40 -24.42
CA THR A 2 -14.43 -43.43 -25.49
C THR A 2 -13.46 -42.40 -24.90
N GLY A 3 -12.19 -42.41 -25.34
CA GLY A 3 -11.11 -41.58 -24.80
C GLY A 3 -11.30 -40.09 -25.07
N LYS A 4 -12.27 -39.48 -24.38
CA LYS A 4 -12.52 -38.04 -24.46
C LYS A 4 -11.36 -37.30 -23.79
N LYS A 5 -10.80 -36.31 -24.49
CA LYS A 5 -9.65 -35.53 -24.02
C LYS A 5 -10.05 -34.59 -22.87
N PRO A 6 -9.17 -34.34 -21.88
CA PRO A 6 -9.38 -33.35 -20.81
C PRO A 6 -9.76 -31.98 -21.38
N ARG A 7 -10.67 -31.28 -20.69
CA ARG A 7 -10.90 -29.86 -20.95
C ARG A 7 -9.70 -29.06 -20.44
N ILE A 8 -9.20 -28.16 -21.27
CA ILE A 8 -8.08 -27.28 -20.98
C ILE A 8 -8.63 -25.87 -20.81
N PHE A 9 -8.47 -25.29 -19.63
CA PHE A 9 -8.76 -23.88 -19.41
C PHE A 9 -7.46 -23.09 -19.56
N ALA A 10 -7.45 -22.10 -20.44
CA ALA A 10 -6.27 -21.34 -20.79
C ALA A 10 -6.44 -19.87 -20.38
N THR A 11 -5.44 -19.32 -19.70
CA THR A 11 -5.37 -17.89 -19.36
C THR A 11 -3.97 -17.35 -19.64
N HIS A 12 -3.80 -16.03 -19.59
CA HIS A 12 -2.52 -15.40 -19.90
C HIS A 12 -1.51 -15.52 -18.76
N PHE A 13 -0.22 -15.48 -19.09
CA PHE A 13 0.86 -15.43 -18.09
C PHE A 13 0.80 -14.11 -17.34
N GLY A 14 0.70 -14.20 -16.01
CA GLY A 14 0.29 -13.09 -15.13
C GLY A 14 -1.23 -12.86 -15.12
N PRO A 15 -2.04 -13.89 -14.79
CA PRO A 15 -3.51 -13.81 -14.72
C PRO A 15 -3.96 -12.73 -13.72
N HIS A 16 -5.08 -12.07 -14.02
CA HIS A 16 -5.75 -11.19 -13.07
C HIS A 16 -6.38 -12.01 -11.93
N LEU A 17 -6.86 -11.33 -10.88
CA LEU A 17 -7.55 -12.01 -9.79
C LEU A 17 -8.86 -12.66 -10.26
N SER A 18 -9.59 -11.98 -11.15
CA SER A 18 -10.79 -12.51 -11.80
C SER A 18 -10.53 -13.78 -12.61
N ASP A 19 -9.42 -13.85 -13.36
CA ASP A 19 -8.98 -15.06 -14.07
C ASP A 19 -8.77 -16.26 -13.14
N LEU A 20 -8.01 -16.03 -12.06
CA LEU A 20 -7.67 -17.08 -11.11
C LEU A 20 -8.92 -17.56 -10.37
N PHE A 21 -9.81 -16.63 -10.03
CA PHE A 21 -11.07 -16.99 -9.37
C PHE A 21 -12.02 -17.72 -10.33
N ALA A 22 -12.08 -17.32 -11.60
CA ALA A 22 -12.80 -18.04 -12.64
C ALA A 22 -12.30 -19.48 -12.78
N LEU A 23 -10.97 -19.68 -12.83
CA LEU A 23 -10.36 -21.02 -12.83
C LEU A 23 -10.71 -21.82 -11.59
N TYR A 24 -10.65 -21.20 -10.40
CA TYR A 24 -11.04 -21.81 -9.14
C TYR A 24 -12.49 -22.30 -9.19
N LEU A 25 -13.43 -21.45 -9.62
CA LEU A 25 -14.85 -21.78 -9.73
C LEU A 25 -15.09 -22.94 -10.72
N LEU A 26 -14.44 -22.91 -11.88
CA LEU A 26 -14.53 -24.01 -12.87
C LEU A 26 -13.92 -25.31 -12.33
N SER A 27 -12.80 -25.23 -11.60
CA SER A 27 -12.16 -26.40 -10.99
C SER A 27 -12.99 -27.01 -9.86
N ARG A 28 -13.90 -26.23 -9.27
CA ARG A 28 -14.69 -26.66 -8.11
C ARG A 28 -16.10 -27.08 -8.49
N PHE A 29 -16.80 -26.26 -9.27
CA PHE A 29 -18.21 -26.40 -9.61
C PHE A 29 -18.46 -26.66 -11.09
N GLY A 30 -17.43 -26.55 -11.92
CA GLY A 30 -17.52 -26.90 -13.34
C GLY A 30 -17.88 -28.37 -13.56
N PRO A 31 -18.39 -28.72 -14.75
CA PRO A 31 -18.72 -30.10 -15.08
C PRO A 31 -17.45 -30.95 -15.06
N HIS A 32 -17.25 -31.67 -13.96
CA HIS A 32 -16.24 -32.71 -13.78
C HIS A 32 -16.73 -33.99 -14.46
N ASP A 33 -16.65 -34.03 -15.79
CA ASP A 33 -16.78 -35.31 -16.45
C ASP A 33 -15.48 -36.13 -16.34
N GLU A 34 -15.55 -37.39 -16.77
CA GLU A 34 -14.43 -38.34 -16.73
C GLU A 34 -13.17 -37.86 -17.47
N ARG A 35 -13.23 -36.74 -18.23
CA ARG A 35 -12.09 -36.21 -18.98
C ARG A 35 -11.03 -35.57 -18.09
N GLY A 36 -11.40 -35.08 -16.90
CA GLY A 36 -10.52 -34.34 -16.00
C GLY A 36 -10.28 -32.87 -16.41
N PHE A 37 -9.68 -32.12 -15.46
CA PHE A 37 -9.45 -30.67 -15.53
C PHE A 37 -7.97 -30.37 -15.75
N LYS A 38 -7.64 -29.54 -16.74
CA LYS A 38 -6.27 -29.06 -16.97
C LYS A 38 -6.26 -27.55 -17.18
N VAL A 39 -5.18 -26.90 -16.75
CA VAL A 39 -4.97 -25.48 -16.96
C VAL A 39 -3.67 -25.21 -17.69
N ALA A 40 -3.73 -24.25 -18.61
CA ALA A 40 -2.60 -23.80 -19.41
C ALA A 40 -2.39 -22.29 -19.23
N PHE A 41 -1.13 -21.89 -19.06
CA PHE A 41 -0.73 -20.49 -19.00
C PHE A 41 -0.02 -20.09 -20.29
N ILE A 42 -0.53 -19.05 -20.93
CA ILE A 42 -0.04 -18.59 -22.23
C ILE A 42 0.95 -17.44 -22.02
N LYS A 43 2.24 -17.72 -22.25
CA LYS A 43 3.34 -16.76 -22.06
C LYS A 43 3.36 -15.61 -23.08
N ASP A 44 2.97 -15.89 -24.32
CA ASP A 44 3.07 -14.95 -25.42
C ASP A 44 1.71 -14.31 -25.72
N ARG A 45 1.43 -13.17 -25.06
CA ARG A 45 0.19 -12.40 -25.26
C ARG A 45 0.08 -11.84 -26.68
N SER A 46 1.21 -11.58 -27.36
CA SER A 46 1.22 -10.95 -28.68
C SER A 46 0.50 -11.76 -29.76
N LYS A 47 0.51 -13.09 -29.61
CA LYS A 47 -0.16 -14.02 -30.53
C LYS A 47 -1.68 -14.05 -30.40
N PHE A 48 -2.25 -13.50 -29.32
CA PHE A 48 -3.68 -13.57 -29.02
C PHE A 48 -4.40 -12.24 -29.18
N HIS A 49 -3.68 -11.16 -29.49
CA HIS A 49 -4.26 -9.90 -29.97
C HIS A 49 -4.67 -9.98 -31.45
N ASP A 50 -4.14 -10.94 -32.20
CA ASP A 50 -4.61 -11.27 -33.54
C ASP A 50 -5.84 -12.19 -33.44
N LYS A 51 -7.02 -11.64 -33.75
CA LYS A 51 -8.31 -12.35 -33.67
C LYS A 51 -8.34 -13.63 -34.50
N GLY A 52 -7.48 -13.76 -35.53
CA GLY A 52 -7.40 -14.96 -36.36
C GLY A 52 -6.83 -16.18 -35.63
N VAL A 53 -5.79 -16.00 -34.82
CA VAL A 53 -5.08 -17.09 -34.12
C VAL A 53 -5.92 -17.66 -32.98
N VAL A 54 -6.68 -16.80 -32.30
CA VAL A 54 -7.58 -17.25 -31.23
C VAL A 54 -8.71 -18.11 -31.80
N MET A 55 -9.32 -17.68 -32.91
CA MET A 55 -10.41 -18.42 -33.57
C MET A 55 -9.94 -19.79 -34.10
N GLU A 56 -8.72 -19.88 -34.62
CA GLU A 56 -8.12 -21.14 -35.09
C GLU A 56 -7.84 -22.11 -33.93
N THR A 57 -7.45 -21.59 -32.76
CA THR A 57 -7.24 -22.39 -31.54
C THR A 57 -8.56 -22.74 -30.84
N MET A 58 -9.58 -21.87 -30.94
CA MET A 58 -10.96 -22.10 -30.48
C MET A 58 -11.71 -23.17 -31.29
N GLY A 59 -11.21 -23.53 -32.48
CA GLY A 59 -11.70 -24.68 -33.25
C GLY A 59 -11.48 -26.03 -32.55
N ASN A 60 -10.67 -26.06 -31.48
CA ASN A 60 -10.59 -27.21 -30.59
C ASN A 60 -11.60 -27.05 -29.45
N GLU A 61 -12.73 -27.74 -29.56
CA GLU A 61 -13.83 -27.75 -28.56
C GLU A 61 -13.40 -28.12 -27.12
N ASN A 62 -12.15 -28.52 -26.91
CA ASN A 62 -11.60 -28.87 -25.61
C ASN A 62 -10.81 -27.74 -24.94
N VAL A 63 -10.64 -26.57 -25.55
CA VAL A 63 -9.94 -25.43 -24.95
C VAL A 63 -10.90 -24.29 -24.66
N VAL A 64 -10.90 -23.79 -23.42
CA VAL A 64 -11.71 -22.66 -22.96
C VAL A 64 -10.79 -21.55 -22.49
N PHE A 65 -10.88 -20.37 -23.11
CA PHE A 65 -10.06 -19.22 -22.73
C PHE A 65 -10.75 -18.39 -21.64
N ILE A 66 -9.95 -17.88 -20.70
CA ILE A 66 -10.37 -17.02 -19.57
C ILE A 66 -9.50 -15.76 -19.58
N GLY A 67 -10.14 -14.59 -19.62
CA GLY A 67 -9.51 -13.26 -19.61
C GLY A 67 -8.67 -12.96 -20.85
N MET A 68 -8.91 -13.69 -21.94
CA MET A 68 -8.17 -13.48 -23.18
C MET A 68 -8.87 -13.98 -24.45
N GLY A 69 -8.58 -13.28 -25.55
CA GLY A 69 -8.88 -13.71 -26.92
C GLY A 69 -10.33 -13.53 -27.37
N GLY A 70 -11.16 -12.81 -26.63
CA GLY A 70 -12.59 -12.64 -26.88
C GLY A 70 -13.40 -13.92 -26.63
N GLY A 71 -12.91 -14.80 -25.75
CA GLY A 71 -13.57 -16.04 -25.38
C GLY A 71 -14.85 -15.85 -24.57
N LYS A 72 -15.50 -16.97 -24.23
CA LYS A 72 -16.75 -16.99 -23.44
C LYS A 72 -16.61 -16.29 -22.08
N TYR A 73 -15.42 -16.33 -21.49
CA TYR A 73 -15.11 -15.73 -20.19
C TYR A 73 -14.01 -14.66 -20.33
N ASP A 74 -14.14 -13.80 -21.34
CA ASP A 74 -13.26 -12.64 -21.55
C ASP A 74 -14.11 -11.37 -21.46
N GLU A 75 -13.84 -10.55 -20.46
CA GLU A 75 -14.48 -9.27 -20.17
C GLU A 75 -14.25 -8.22 -21.28
N HIS A 76 -13.22 -8.39 -22.09
CA HIS A 76 -12.99 -7.57 -23.28
C HIS A 76 -13.86 -7.97 -24.47
N ALA A 77 -14.62 -9.07 -24.39
CA ALA A 77 -15.65 -9.38 -25.37
C ALA A 77 -16.71 -8.27 -25.39
N LYS A 78 -17.06 -7.78 -26.59
CA LYS A 78 -17.82 -6.54 -26.77
C LYS A 78 -19.09 -6.47 -25.90
N GLY A 79 -19.15 -5.46 -25.03
CA GLY A 79 -20.35 -5.09 -24.29
C GLY A 79 -20.58 -5.87 -22.99
N MET A 80 -19.59 -6.65 -22.53
CA MET A 80 -19.65 -7.26 -21.22
C MET A 80 -19.28 -6.25 -20.13
N ILE A 81 -20.05 -6.26 -19.06
CA ILE A 81 -19.84 -5.44 -17.85
C ILE A 81 -19.22 -6.31 -16.74
N ASP A 82 -19.36 -7.64 -16.86
CA ASP A 82 -18.93 -8.61 -15.87
C ASP A 82 -17.46 -9.01 -16.07
N CYS A 83 -16.74 -9.14 -14.94
CA CYS A 83 -15.42 -9.79 -14.91
C CYS A 83 -15.52 -11.30 -15.22
N GLU A 84 -14.40 -11.94 -15.53
CA GLU A 84 -14.28 -13.35 -15.88
C GLU A 84 -14.84 -14.27 -14.79
N ALA A 85 -14.58 -13.94 -13.51
CA ALA A 85 -15.12 -14.68 -12.38
C ALA A 85 -16.65 -14.63 -12.34
N THR A 86 -17.23 -13.46 -12.64
CA THR A 86 -18.68 -13.28 -12.70
C THR A 86 -19.29 -14.03 -13.87
N LEU A 87 -18.66 -13.96 -15.05
CA LEU A 87 -19.10 -14.69 -16.24
C LEU A 87 -19.12 -16.21 -15.97
N VAL A 88 -18.09 -16.73 -15.33
CA VAL A 88 -18.02 -18.14 -14.92
C VAL A 88 -19.09 -18.46 -13.86
N ALA A 89 -19.24 -17.64 -12.83
CA ALA A 89 -20.18 -17.91 -11.75
C ALA A 89 -21.63 -17.92 -12.23
N LYS A 90 -21.99 -17.04 -13.18
CA LYS A 90 -23.30 -17.03 -13.85
C LYS A 90 -23.49 -18.28 -14.71
N ASP A 91 -22.49 -18.66 -15.49
CA ASP A 91 -22.57 -19.85 -16.36
C ASP A 91 -22.70 -21.16 -15.57
N LEU A 92 -22.12 -21.22 -14.38
CA LEU A 92 -22.25 -22.35 -13.46
C LEU A 92 -23.56 -22.33 -12.65
N GLY A 93 -24.36 -21.27 -12.77
CA GLY A 93 -25.61 -21.10 -12.02
C GLY A 93 -25.41 -20.96 -10.50
N ILE A 94 -24.20 -20.60 -10.06
CA ILE A 94 -23.88 -20.44 -8.63
C ILE A 94 -24.06 -19.00 -8.15
N LEU A 95 -23.99 -18.03 -9.06
CA LEU A 95 -24.29 -16.63 -8.79
C LEU A 95 -25.74 -16.32 -9.18
N ARG A 96 -26.50 -15.73 -8.26
CA ARG A 96 -27.83 -15.20 -8.59
C ARG A 96 -27.70 -13.90 -9.39
N ASP A 97 -28.75 -13.51 -10.12
CA ASP A 97 -28.77 -12.23 -10.84
C ASP A 97 -28.65 -11.07 -9.84
N ILE A 98 -27.42 -10.57 -9.65
CA ILE A 98 -27.13 -9.37 -8.87
C ILE A 98 -26.87 -8.25 -9.88
N PRO A 99 -27.62 -7.13 -9.82
CA PRO A 99 -27.35 -5.98 -10.66
C PRO A 99 -25.93 -5.45 -10.42
N TYR A 100 -25.13 -5.30 -11.49
CA TYR A 100 -23.72 -4.88 -11.45
C TYR A 100 -23.46 -3.57 -10.68
N ASN A 101 -24.48 -2.74 -10.52
CA ASN A 101 -24.44 -1.44 -9.88
C ASN A 101 -24.81 -1.44 -8.38
N GLU A 102 -25.17 -2.58 -7.80
CA GLU A 102 -25.39 -2.71 -6.36
C GLU A 102 -24.11 -3.16 -5.65
N LYS A 103 -23.71 -2.43 -4.60
CA LYS A 103 -22.58 -2.84 -3.76
C LYS A 103 -22.95 -4.17 -3.10
N ILE A 104 -22.23 -5.24 -3.43
CA ILE A 104 -22.35 -6.50 -2.69
C ILE A 104 -21.88 -6.26 -1.25
N ASP A 105 -22.80 -6.41 -0.31
CA ASP A 105 -22.47 -6.51 1.10
C ASP A 105 -21.80 -7.88 1.32
N PRO A 106 -20.52 -7.94 1.75
CA PRO A 106 -19.86 -9.22 2.04
C PRO A 106 -20.55 -10.03 3.15
N HIS A 107 -21.51 -9.44 3.88
CA HIS A 107 -22.34 -10.10 4.87
C HIS A 107 -23.68 -10.62 4.30
N ASP A 108 -24.02 -10.31 3.05
CA ASP A 108 -25.21 -10.87 2.41
C ASP A 108 -24.99 -12.35 2.07
N LYS A 109 -25.58 -13.22 2.88
CA LYS A 109 -25.48 -14.68 2.73
C LYS A 109 -26.27 -15.23 1.54
N HIS A 110 -26.99 -14.39 0.80
CA HIS A 110 -27.86 -14.80 -0.30
C HIS A 110 -27.26 -14.61 -1.71
N VAL A 111 -25.99 -14.20 -1.80
CA VAL A 111 -25.25 -13.92 -3.05
C VAL A 111 -25.00 -15.20 -3.86
N PHE A 112 -24.68 -16.30 -3.17
CA PHE A 112 -24.49 -17.62 -3.76
C PHE A 112 -25.66 -18.55 -3.40
N SER A 113 -25.82 -19.64 -4.16
CA SER A 113 -26.63 -20.76 -3.70
C SER A 113 -25.93 -22.07 -4.04
N VAL A 114 -25.43 -22.76 -3.02
CA VAL A 114 -24.75 -24.05 -3.19
C VAL A 114 -25.63 -25.15 -2.60
N SER A 115 -26.20 -26.02 -3.44
CA SER A 115 -26.91 -27.21 -2.94
C SER A 115 -25.90 -28.25 -2.44
N HIS A 116 -25.77 -28.38 -1.12
CA HIS A 116 -24.90 -29.39 -0.49
C HIS A 116 -25.53 -30.79 -0.58
N ASP A 117 -24.81 -31.76 -1.16
CA ASP A 117 -24.95 -33.15 -0.76
C ASP A 117 -24.12 -33.39 0.53
N GLY A 118 -24.56 -34.34 1.35
CA GLY A 118 -24.27 -34.35 2.77
C GLY A 118 -22.80 -34.55 3.19
N GLN A 119 -22.47 -33.85 4.27
CA GLN A 119 -21.41 -34.09 5.27
C GLN A 119 -19.99 -33.54 5.02
N ARG A 120 -19.71 -32.40 5.67
CA ARG A 120 -18.52 -32.13 6.52
C ARG A 120 -18.83 -30.93 7.43
N LYS A 121 -18.56 -31.05 8.73
CA LYS A 121 -18.69 -29.93 9.69
C LYS A 121 -17.45 -29.03 9.59
N PHE A 122 -17.59 -27.88 8.94
CA PHE A 122 -16.71 -26.73 9.11
C PHE A 122 -17.48 -25.64 9.88
N PHE A 123 -16.76 -24.78 10.62
CA PHE A 123 -17.35 -23.77 11.50
C PHE A 123 -17.99 -22.57 10.73
N TYR A 124 -17.88 -22.55 9.40
CA TYR A 124 -18.54 -21.62 8.45
C TYR A 124 -18.96 -22.40 7.20
N SER A 125 -20.00 -21.96 6.50
CA SER A 125 -20.40 -22.63 5.25
C SER A 125 -19.41 -22.26 4.12
N GLU A 126 -19.14 -23.20 3.20
CA GLU A 126 -18.35 -22.91 1.99
C GLU A 126 -18.90 -21.70 1.22
N GLU A 127 -20.21 -21.45 1.33
CA GLU A 127 -20.91 -20.30 0.79
C GLU A 127 -20.37 -18.96 1.35
N GLU A 128 -20.16 -18.83 2.67
CA GLU A 128 -19.62 -17.59 3.27
C GLU A 128 -18.17 -17.30 2.82
N LYS A 129 -17.37 -18.36 2.66
CA LYS A 129 -16.01 -18.26 2.11
C LYS A 129 -16.03 -17.80 0.65
N LEU A 130 -16.90 -18.39 -0.18
CA LEU A 130 -17.05 -18.02 -1.59
C LEU A 130 -17.57 -16.59 -1.75
N THR A 131 -18.57 -16.18 -0.96
CA THR A 131 -19.08 -14.79 -0.96
C THR A 131 -17.97 -13.80 -0.64
N THR A 132 -17.15 -14.10 0.37
CA THR A 132 -16.05 -13.21 0.78
C THR A 132 -14.99 -13.09 -0.32
N LEU A 133 -14.54 -14.22 -0.87
CA LEU A 133 -13.52 -14.23 -1.92
C LEU A 133 -14.05 -13.58 -3.21
N PHE A 134 -15.31 -13.80 -3.57
CA PHE A 134 -15.92 -13.20 -4.76
C PHE A 134 -16.15 -11.70 -4.62
N ALA A 135 -16.61 -11.24 -3.46
CA ALA A 135 -16.72 -9.80 -3.16
C ALA A 135 -15.33 -9.11 -3.23
N ALA A 136 -14.26 -9.83 -2.87
CA ALA A 136 -12.89 -9.33 -3.02
C ALA A 136 -12.49 -9.16 -4.49
N VAL A 137 -12.75 -10.18 -5.31
CA VAL A 137 -12.48 -10.17 -6.74
C VAL A 137 -13.23 -9.02 -7.43
N LEU A 138 -14.51 -8.85 -7.14
CA LEU A 138 -15.34 -7.78 -7.72
C LEU A 138 -14.88 -6.37 -7.32
N ARG A 139 -14.44 -6.18 -6.08
CA ARG A 139 -13.92 -4.87 -5.62
C ARG A 139 -12.58 -4.51 -6.27
N ASP A 140 -11.73 -5.50 -6.51
CA ASP A 140 -10.44 -5.32 -7.18
C ASP A 140 -10.65 -4.96 -8.66
N ASP A 141 -11.60 -5.62 -9.33
CA ASP A 141 -11.87 -5.43 -10.75
C ASP A 141 -12.47 -4.03 -11.07
N LEU A 142 -13.26 -3.46 -10.15
CA LEU A 142 -13.70 -2.06 -10.23
C LEU A 142 -12.53 -1.05 -10.20
N GLY A 143 -11.34 -1.47 -9.74
CA GLY A 143 -10.12 -0.67 -9.69
C GLY A 143 -9.28 -0.68 -10.98
N GLY A 144 -9.64 -1.52 -11.96
CA GLY A 144 -8.87 -1.77 -13.17
C GLY A 144 -7.74 -2.80 -12.96
N SER A 145 -7.39 -3.50 -14.04
CA SER A 145 -6.45 -4.64 -14.11
C SER A 145 -5.15 -4.45 -13.29
N GLN A 146 -5.15 -4.83 -12.02
CA GLN A 146 -3.94 -4.92 -11.22
C GLN A 146 -3.43 -6.37 -11.17
N SER A 147 -2.11 -6.52 -11.19
CA SER A 147 -1.48 -7.83 -11.01
C SER A 147 -1.78 -8.34 -9.60
N PHE A 148 -2.26 -9.59 -9.53
CA PHE A 148 -2.63 -10.28 -8.31
C PHE A 148 -1.56 -10.19 -7.20
N GLY A 149 -1.98 -9.79 -5.99
CA GLY A 149 -1.17 -9.83 -4.78
C GLY A 149 -1.91 -10.52 -3.63
N LEU A 150 -1.29 -11.54 -3.03
CA LEU A 150 -1.80 -12.22 -1.82
C LEU A 150 -2.16 -11.22 -0.71
N GLY A 151 -1.39 -10.12 -0.59
CA GLY A 151 -1.66 -9.05 0.35
C GLY A 151 -3.04 -8.40 0.16
N THR A 152 -3.49 -8.21 -1.08
CA THR A 152 -4.83 -7.66 -1.38
C THR A 152 -5.93 -8.62 -0.94
N LEU A 153 -5.78 -9.91 -1.23
CA LEU A 153 -6.76 -10.92 -0.85
C LEU A 153 -6.87 -11.07 0.67
N ILE A 154 -5.73 -11.07 1.38
CA ILE A 154 -5.69 -11.09 2.84
C ILE A 154 -6.35 -9.82 3.40
N LYS A 155 -6.01 -8.65 2.87
CA LYS A 155 -6.58 -7.36 3.32
C LYS A 155 -8.09 -7.33 3.15
N ILE A 156 -8.62 -7.76 2.01
CA ILE A 156 -10.07 -7.75 1.79
C ILE A 156 -10.76 -8.79 2.67
N SER A 157 -10.21 -10.00 2.78
CA SER A 157 -10.76 -11.04 3.65
C SER A 157 -10.77 -10.59 5.12
N HIS A 158 -9.72 -9.89 5.56
CA HIS A 158 -9.65 -9.31 6.89
C HIS A 158 -10.66 -8.17 7.08
N ASN A 159 -10.80 -7.26 6.12
CA ASN A 159 -11.79 -6.18 6.22
C ASN A 159 -13.24 -6.70 6.24
N ALA A 160 -13.51 -7.83 5.58
CA ALA A 160 -14.81 -8.49 5.63
C ALA A 160 -15.04 -9.22 6.97
N HIS A 161 -13.97 -9.66 7.65
CA HIS A 161 -14.04 -10.41 8.90
C HIS A 161 -12.97 -9.91 9.90
N PRO A 162 -13.04 -8.64 10.36
CA PRO A 162 -11.98 -8.00 11.14
C PRO A 162 -11.74 -8.70 12.49
N GLN A 163 -12.78 -9.33 13.04
CA GLN A 163 -12.72 -10.12 14.26
C GLN A 163 -12.06 -11.50 14.10
N MET A 164 -11.66 -11.89 12.87
CA MET A 164 -11.14 -13.23 12.55
C MET A 164 -9.96 -13.22 11.55
N PRO A 165 -8.86 -12.51 11.85
CA PRO A 165 -7.72 -12.39 10.94
C PRO A 165 -7.12 -13.75 10.53
N ALA A 166 -7.06 -14.72 11.45
CA ALA A 166 -6.53 -16.05 11.16
C ALA A 166 -7.39 -16.83 10.13
N VAL A 167 -8.72 -16.69 10.18
CA VAL A 167 -9.63 -17.36 9.26
C VAL A 167 -9.59 -16.69 7.88
N ALA A 168 -9.55 -15.36 7.85
CA ALA A 168 -9.35 -14.59 6.62
C ALA A 168 -8.03 -14.96 5.90
N MET A 169 -6.95 -15.15 6.65
CA MET A 169 -5.68 -15.63 6.11
C MET A 169 -5.80 -17.06 5.60
N GLN A 170 -6.41 -17.97 6.38
CA GLN A 170 -6.60 -19.36 5.95
C GLN A 170 -7.40 -19.43 4.65
N TRP A 171 -8.45 -18.62 4.48
CA TRP A 171 -9.22 -18.58 3.23
C TRP A 171 -8.40 -18.10 2.05
N ALA A 172 -7.54 -17.09 2.25
CA ALA A 172 -6.61 -16.64 1.23
C ALA A 172 -5.62 -17.75 0.86
N PHE A 173 -5.08 -18.49 1.84
CA PHE A 173 -4.19 -19.63 1.59
C PHE A 173 -4.89 -20.79 0.91
N ASP A 174 -6.08 -21.18 1.34
CA ASP A 174 -6.86 -22.24 0.69
C ASP A 174 -7.15 -21.90 -0.77
N PHE A 175 -7.49 -20.65 -1.05
CA PHE A 175 -7.67 -20.16 -2.42
C PHE A 175 -6.38 -20.31 -3.23
N PHE A 176 -5.25 -19.90 -2.64
CA PHE A 176 -3.94 -20.07 -3.26
C PHE A 176 -3.55 -21.53 -3.47
N ASP A 177 -3.81 -22.42 -2.52
CA ASP A 177 -3.47 -23.83 -2.63
C ASP A 177 -4.26 -24.48 -3.77
N VAL A 178 -5.55 -24.15 -3.93
CA VAL A 178 -6.33 -24.61 -5.08
C VAL A 178 -5.78 -24.04 -6.38
N VAL A 179 -5.44 -22.74 -6.42
CA VAL A 179 -4.79 -22.15 -7.61
C VAL A 179 -3.45 -22.85 -7.90
N LEU A 180 -2.64 -23.18 -6.89
CA LEU A 180 -1.33 -23.81 -7.07
C LEU A 180 -1.43 -25.29 -7.48
N ASP A 181 -2.48 -26.00 -7.07
CA ASP A 181 -2.76 -27.38 -7.48
C ASP A 181 -3.27 -27.49 -8.93
N ILE A 182 -3.73 -26.36 -9.50
CA ILE A 182 -4.30 -26.29 -10.85
C ILE A 182 -3.26 -26.43 -11.99
N GLY A 183 -1.94 -26.41 -11.74
CA GLY A 183 -0.98 -26.83 -12.78
C GLY A 183 0.52 -26.90 -12.42
N PRO A 184 1.33 -27.69 -13.16
CA PRO A 184 2.78 -27.81 -12.94
C PRO A 184 3.54 -26.48 -13.13
N ILE A 185 3.08 -25.64 -14.07
CA ILE A 185 3.67 -24.31 -14.34
C ILE A 185 3.46 -23.38 -13.13
N LEU A 186 2.37 -23.55 -12.38
CA LEU A 186 2.14 -22.83 -11.14
C LEU A 186 2.99 -23.33 -9.98
N LYS A 187 3.61 -24.52 -10.06
CA LYS A 187 4.66 -24.93 -9.10
C LYS A 187 5.97 -24.21 -9.32
N GLU A 188 6.31 -23.87 -10.58
CA GLU A 188 7.46 -22.99 -10.87
C GLU A 188 7.12 -21.52 -10.54
N MET A 189 5.89 -21.08 -10.84
CA MET A 189 5.37 -19.81 -10.35
C MET A 189 5.10 -19.84 -8.83
N ARG A 190 5.08 -20.98 -8.14
CA ARG A 190 4.94 -21.04 -6.68
C ARG A 190 6.15 -20.41 -6.04
N ALA A 191 7.34 -20.75 -6.53
CA ALA A 191 8.56 -20.08 -6.10
C ALA A 191 8.50 -18.60 -6.45
N GLY A 192 8.15 -18.22 -7.70
CA GLY A 192 8.13 -16.80 -8.12
C GLY A 192 7.01 -15.94 -7.52
N ALA A 193 5.80 -16.46 -7.37
CA ALA A 193 4.60 -15.79 -6.85
C ALA A 193 4.52 -15.87 -5.33
N MET A 194 5.01 -16.93 -4.68
CA MET A 194 5.23 -16.89 -3.23
C MET A 194 6.48 -16.09 -2.89
N MET A 195 7.48 -15.99 -3.78
CA MET A 195 8.58 -15.04 -3.62
C MET A 195 8.14 -13.61 -3.92
N ASN A 196 7.23 -13.37 -4.86
CA ASN A 196 6.61 -12.05 -5.08
C ASN A 196 5.58 -11.71 -4.00
N ALA A 197 4.87 -12.69 -3.43
CA ALA A 197 3.96 -12.48 -2.31
C ALA A 197 4.73 -12.34 -1.00
N ALA A 198 5.80 -13.09 -0.78
CA ALA A 198 6.71 -12.88 0.33
C ALA A 198 7.51 -11.60 0.14
N THR A 199 7.88 -11.22 -1.09
CA THR A 199 8.49 -9.93 -1.41
C THR A 199 7.47 -8.82 -1.36
N ALA A 200 6.19 -9.02 -1.65
CA ALA A 200 5.15 -7.99 -1.54
C ALA A 200 4.62 -7.87 -0.12
N ILE A 201 4.55 -8.96 0.65
CA ILE A 201 4.32 -8.93 2.09
C ILE A 201 5.55 -8.30 2.73
N ALA A 202 6.76 -8.77 2.42
CA ALA A 202 7.99 -8.15 2.88
C ALA A 202 8.17 -6.74 2.36
N SER A 203 7.65 -6.33 1.20
CA SER A 203 7.73 -4.96 0.66
C SER A 203 6.49 -4.15 1.00
N SER A 204 5.41 -4.70 1.53
CA SER A 204 4.33 -3.93 2.16
C SER A 204 4.71 -3.67 3.61
N VAL A 205 5.22 -4.70 4.30
CA VAL A 205 5.93 -4.60 5.57
C VAL A 205 7.18 -3.70 5.40
N CYS A 206 7.94 -3.82 4.31
CA CYS A 206 9.14 -2.99 4.07
C CYS A 206 8.90 -1.67 3.34
N ALA A 207 7.85 -1.45 2.54
CA ALA A 207 7.58 -0.12 1.95
C ALA A 207 6.91 0.80 2.98
N GLU A 208 6.18 0.25 3.96
CA GLU A 208 5.86 0.97 5.19
C GLU A 208 7.12 1.19 6.07
N ALA A 209 8.15 0.33 5.94
CA ALA A 209 9.45 0.45 6.61
C ALA A 209 10.46 1.40 5.92
N GLU A 210 10.46 1.54 4.59
CA GLU A 210 11.44 2.30 3.81
C GLU A 210 11.12 3.80 3.79
N LEU A 211 9.87 4.17 4.08
CA LEU A 211 9.52 5.52 4.54
C LEU A 211 9.85 5.75 6.03
N GLY A 212 10.51 4.80 6.72
CA GLY A 212 10.60 4.79 8.18
C GLY A 212 11.86 4.22 8.85
N GLY A 213 12.92 3.83 8.16
CA GLY A 213 14.15 3.32 8.80
C GLY A 213 13.99 2.03 9.63
N PHE A 214 12.94 1.24 9.37
CA PHE A 214 12.55 0.04 10.15
C PHE A 214 13.38 -1.24 9.84
N SER A 215 14.52 -1.14 9.15
CA SER A 215 15.14 -2.30 8.50
C SER A 215 16.04 -3.21 9.37
N CYS A 216 16.32 -2.86 10.64
CA CYS A 216 17.38 -3.54 11.40
C CYS A 216 16.90 -4.47 12.53
N ILE A 217 15.78 -4.22 13.20
CA ILE A 217 15.38 -4.96 14.42
C ILE A 217 14.51 -6.18 14.10
N SER A 218 13.47 -6.02 13.28
CA SER A 218 12.62 -7.13 12.79
C SER A 218 13.44 -8.11 11.97
N ARG A 219 14.30 -7.60 11.08
CA ARG A 219 15.26 -8.39 10.31
C ARG A 219 16.19 -9.20 11.22
N LYS A 220 16.79 -8.57 12.25
CA LYS A 220 17.68 -9.25 13.20
C LYS A 220 16.98 -10.36 13.99
N ARG A 221 15.77 -10.12 14.53
CA ARG A 221 15.03 -11.12 15.29
C ARG A 221 14.55 -12.30 14.44
N ILE A 222 14.05 -12.01 13.24
CA ILE A 222 13.64 -13.03 12.27
C ILE A 222 14.87 -13.88 11.90
N THR A 223 16.00 -13.26 11.55
CA THR A 223 17.25 -13.98 11.22
C THR A 223 17.83 -14.74 12.42
N GLU A 224 17.76 -14.22 13.64
CA GLU A 224 18.22 -14.91 14.87
C GLU A 224 17.37 -16.15 15.19
N TRP A 225 16.05 -16.06 15.06
CA TRP A 225 15.15 -17.20 15.23
C TRP A 225 15.40 -18.26 14.15
N LEU A 226 15.57 -17.85 12.89
CA LEU A 226 15.87 -18.74 11.76
C LEU A 226 17.23 -19.42 11.88
N SER A 227 18.27 -18.71 12.31
CA SER A 227 19.60 -19.29 12.60
C SER A 227 19.51 -20.38 13.68
N LYS A 228 18.79 -20.09 14.78
CA LYS A 228 18.57 -21.03 15.88
C LYS A 228 17.76 -22.27 15.45
N TYR A 229 16.75 -22.08 14.60
CA TYR A 229 15.87 -23.15 14.13
C TYR A 229 16.53 -24.06 13.09
N LEU A 230 17.33 -23.49 12.18
CA LEU A 230 17.90 -24.21 11.04
C LEU A 230 19.25 -24.87 11.33
N THR A 231 20.05 -24.31 12.23
CA THR A 231 21.44 -24.76 12.44
C THR A 231 21.69 -25.36 13.82
N GLY A 232 20.74 -25.23 14.76
CA GLY A 232 20.91 -25.71 16.14
C GLY A 232 21.92 -24.92 16.98
N GLU A 233 22.68 -24.00 16.39
CA GLU A 233 23.63 -23.12 17.07
C GLU A 233 23.43 -21.66 16.65
N ALA A 234 23.59 -20.73 17.60
CA ALA A 234 23.46 -19.30 17.37
C ALA A 234 24.74 -18.73 16.71
N GLN A 235 25.06 -19.13 15.48
CA GLN A 235 26.07 -18.44 14.68
C GLN A 235 25.42 -17.57 13.60
N TRP A 236 25.77 -16.29 13.67
CA TRP A 236 25.29 -15.22 12.80
C TRP A 236 25.81 -15.44 11.36
N GLN A 237 24.93 -15.91 10.47
CA GLN A 237 25.09 -15.81 9.02
C GLN A 237 23.88 -15.00 8.52
N PRO A 238 24.08 -13.90 7.77
CA PRO A 238 22.97 -13.07 7.32
C PRO A 238 22.25 -13.76 6.16
N TYR A 239 21.28 -14.61 6.49
CA TYR A 239 20.28 -15.04 5.53
C TYR A 239 19.37 -13.85 5.22
N ASN A 240 19.19 -13.52 3.95
CA ASN A 240 18.18 -12.55 3.57
C ASN A 240 16.78 -13.20 3.78
N LEU A 241 15.74 -12.38 3.95
CA LEU A 241 14.38 -12.86 4.20
C LEU A 241 13.87 -13.82 3.10
N VAL A 242 14.41 -13.70 1.88
CA VAL A 242 14.10 -14.56 0.74
C VAL A 242 14.65 -15.97 0.94
N ASP A 243 15.88 -16.12 1.43
CA ASP A 243 16.49 -17.42 1.74
C ASP A 243 15.72 -18.12 2.87
N CYS A 244 15.30 -17.37 3.87
CA CYS A 244 14.53 -17.89 5.00
C CYS A 244 13.14 -18.41 4.58
N VAL A 245 12.44 -17.67 3.72
CA VAL A 245 11.17 -18.11 3.15
C VAL A 245 11.37 -19.35 2.27
N ALA A 246 12.41 -19.37 1.43
CA ALA A 246 12.71 -20.52 0.57
C ALA A 246 12.99 -21.81 1.38
N ILE A 247 13.72 -21.70 2.49
CA ILE A 247 13.99 -22.83 3.39
C ILE A 247 12.71 -23.29 4.09
N LEU A 248 11.91 -22.38 4.63
CA LEU A 248 10.66 -22.73 5.31
C LEU A 248 9.60 -23.32 4.36
N MET A 249 9.59 -22.93 3.08
CA MET A 249 8.71 -23.51 2.07
C MET A 249 9.00 -24.99 1.77
N THR A 250 10.19 -25.50 2.11
CA THR A 250 10.50 -26.94 2.02
C THR A 250 9.92 -27.74 3.18
N ALA A 251 9.63 -27.08 4.32
CA ALA A 251 9.00 -27.66 5.49
C ALA A 251 7.47 -27.44 5.46
N LYS A 252 6.77 -28.21 4.61
CA LYS A 252 5.35 -28.04 4.21
C LYS A 252 4.31 -27.79 5.33
N HIS A 253 4.57 -28.18 6.58
CA HIS A 253 3.61 -28.02 7.68
C HIS A 253 3.93 -26.86 8.64
N ASP A 254 5.13 -26.29 8.58
CA ASP A 254 5.58 -25.25 9.52
C ASP A 254 5.45 -23.82 8.95
N PHE A 255 5.34 -23.68 7.62
CA PHE A 255 5.35 -22.35 6.99
C PHE A 255 4.12 -21.50 7.30
N ALA A 256 2.92 -22.10 7.29
CA ALA A 256 1.68 -21.37 7.60
C ALA A 256 1.63 -20.92 9.06
N GLN A 257 2.05 -21.79 9.98
CA GLN A 257 2.15 -21.46 11.40
C GLN A 257 3.22 -20.37 11.63
N TRP A 258 4.39 -20.51 11.00
CA TRP A 258 5.43 -19.49 11.05
C TRP A 258 4.95 -18.14 10.50
N LEU A 259 4.30 -18.12 9.34
CA LEU A 259 3.80 -16.90 8.74
C LEU A 259 2.69 -16.27 9.59
N GLY A 260 1.82 -17.09 10.20
CA GLY A 260 0.84 -16.65 11.18
C GLY A 260 1.50 -15.98 12.39
N GLU A 261 2.57 -16.56 12.93
CA GLU A 261 3.33 -15.96 14.04
C GLU A 261 4.03 -14.66 13.64
N VAL A 262 4.63 -14.59 12.44
CA VAL A 262 5.24 -13.36 11.94
C VAL A 262 4.19 -12.25 11.81
N VAL A 263 3.05 -12.54 11.20
CA VAL A 263 1.99 -11.54 11.06
C VAL A 263 1.40 -11.15 12.42
N ARG A 264 1.23 -12.09 13.35
CA ARG A 264 0.80 -11.79 14.73
C ARG A 264 1.78 -10.83 15.41
N LEU A 265 3.09 -11.08 15.32
CA LEU A 265 4.11 -10.22 15.91
C LEU A 265 4.14 -8.81 15.29
N GLU A 266 4.00 -8.72 13.97
CA GLU A 266 3.89 -7.41 13.29
C GLU A 266 2.62 -6.67 13.69
N LEU A 267 1.48 -7.35 13.84
CA LEU A 267 0.23 -6.76 14.33
C LEU A 267 0.36 -6.28 15.78
N GLU A 268 1.00 -7.06 16.66
CA GLU A 268 1.26 -6.65 18.04
C GLU A 268 2.20 -5.44 18.10
N GLU A 269 3.20 -5.35 17.23
CA GLU A 269 4.09 -4.19 17.13
C GLU A 269 3.36 -2.96 16.60
N GLN A 270 2.50 -3.11 15.59
CA GLN A 270 1.65 -2.03 15.09
C GLN A 270 0.67 -1.55 16.17
N GLU A 271 0.01 -2.45 16.89
CA GLU A 271 -0.88 -2.10 17.98
C GLU A 271 -0.11 -1.36 19.09
N HIS A 272 1.06 -1.87 19.49
CA HIS A 272 1.92 -1.21 20.46
C HIS A 272 2.35 0.19 20.00
N PHE A 273 2.72 0.34 18.72
CA PHE A 273 3.02 1.63 18.11
C PHE A 273 1.82 2.59 18.21
N HIS A 274 0.62 2.16 17.83
CA HIS A 274 -0.58 2.99 17.89
C HIS A 274 -0.93 3.37 19.33
N GLN A 275 -0.88 2.44 20.28
CA GLN A 275 -1.14 2.72 21.69
C GLN A 275 -0.13 3.73 22.25
N LYS A 276 1.17 3.49 22.06
CA LYS A 276 2.23 4.36 22.55
C LYS A 276 2.17 5.76 21.90
N SER A 277 2.07 5.82 20.58
CA SER A 277 2.03 7.08 19.84
C SER A 277 0.72 7.85 20.07
N SER A 278 -0.41 7.18 20.33
CA SER A 278 -1.66 7.88 20.67
C SER A 278 -1.57 8.58 22.03
N ILE A 279 -1.01 7.91 23.05
CA ILE A 279 -0.72 8.51 24.37
C ILE A 279 0.25 9.68 24.22
N GLU A 280 1.30 9.51 23.43
CA GLU A 280 2.28 10.58 23.23
C GLU A 280 1.66 11.77 22.48
N ALA A 281 0.81 11.51 21.49
CA ALA A 281 0.13 12.52 20.69
C ALA A 281 -0.82 13.40 21.51
N THR A 282 -1.32 12.96 22.67
CA THR A 282 -2.15 13.81 23.55
C THR A 282 -1.38 14.99 24.13
N LYS A 283 -0.04 15.00 24.07
CA LYS A 283 0.81 16.13 24.47
C LYS A 283 0.90 17.22 23.40
N SER A 284 0.34 16.98 22.21
CA SER A 284 0.45 17.90 21.09
C SER A 284 -0.38 19.17 21.30
N ARG A 285 0.14 20.28 20.79
CA ARG A 285 -0.61 21.52 20.58
C ARG A 285 -1.05 21.57 19.12
N PHE A 286 -2.27 22.01 18.88
CA PHE A 286 -2.85 22.09 17.54
C PHE A 286 -3.09 23.54 17.16
N HIS A 287 -2.71 23.89 15.93
CA HIS A 287 -2.94 25.21 15.35
C HIS A 287 -3.74 25.03 14.06
N ASP A 288 -4.95 25.58 14.02
CA ASP A 288 -5.76 25.55 12.81
C ASP A 288 -5.43 26.74 11.91
N VAL A 289 -5.22 26.45 10.63
CA VAL A 289 -4.93 27.41 9.57
C VAL A 289 -6.00 27.31 8.51
N GLU A 290 -6.67 28.43 8.26
CA GLU A 290 -7.64 28.55 7.18
C GLU A 290 -6.93 28.81 5.85
N ILE A 291 -6.95 27.81 4.97
CA ILE A 291 -6.38 27.90 3.63
C ILE A 291 -7.49 28.26 2.64
N LEU A 292 -7.36 29.42 1.98
CA LEU A 292 -8.21 29.76 0.84
C LEU A 292 -7.74 29.04 -0.41
N ILE A 293 -8.62 28.25 -1.00
CA ILE A 293 -8.42 27.48 -2.22
C ILE A 293 -9.24 28.14 -3.33
N ARG A 294 -8.56 28.55 -4.41
CA ARG A 294 -9.20 29.07 -5.63
C ARG A 294 -9.13 28.03 -6.73
N GLU A 295 -10.27 27.50 -7.14
CA GLU A 295 -10.38 26.51 -8.23
C GLU A 295 -11.48 26.91 -9.20
N ASN A 296 -11.15 27.05 -10.49
CA ASN A 296 -12.11 27.33 -11.57
C ASN A 296 -13.03 28.54 -11.30
N GLY A 297 -12.48 29.61 -10.70
CA GLY A 297 -13.23 30.82 -10.35
C GLY A 297 -14.10 30.70 -9.08
N SER A 298 -14.10 29.54 -8.42
CA SER A 298 -14.69 29.38 -7.08
C SER A 298 -13.64 29.57 -5.99
N GLU A 299 -14.04 30.18 -4.88
CA GLU A 299 -13.23 30.30 -3.66
C GLU A 299 -13.86 29.44 -2.56
N ARG A 300 -13.04 28.63 -1.89
CA ARG A 300 -13.43 27.91 -0.66
C ARG A 300 -12.34 28.03 0.38
N THR A 301 -12.72 28.14 1.66
CA THR A 301 -11.78 28.09 2.78
C THR A 301 -11.80 26.68 3.37
N GLU A 302 -10.63 26.11 3.61
CA GLU A 302 -10.48 24.83 4.31
C GLU A 302 -9.59 25.01 5.54
N ALA A 303 -10.10 24.63 6.70
CA ALA A 303 -9.31 24.55 7.93
C ALA A 303 -8.33 23.38 7.84
N ARG A 304 -7.07 23.62 8.18
CA ARG A 304 -5.99 22.64 8.20
C ARG A 304 -5.25 22.73 9.53
N THR A 305 -5.00 21.59 10.13
CA THR A 305 -4.36 21.54 11.44
C THR A 305 -2.85 21.31 11.32
N VAL A 306 -2.07 22.14 12.00
CA VAL A 306 -0.63 21.93 12.25
C VAL A 306 -0.47 21.41 13.67
N ALA A 307 0.08 20.21 13.81
CA ALA A 307 0.38 19.63 15.11
C ALA A 307 1.81 19.99 15.54
N VAL A 308 1.97 20.46 16.78
CA VAL A 308 3.26 20.82 17.38
C VAL A 308 3.47 19.96 18.61
N ILE A 309 4.55 19.18 18.63
CA ILE A 309 4.83 18.23 19.71
C ILE A 309 6.30 18.29 20.15
N GLU A 310 6.52 18.20 21.45
CA GLU A 310 7.83 17.98 22.05
C GLU A 310 7.89 16.53 22.53
N SER A 311 8.64 15.68 21.81
CA SER A 311 8.67 14.24 22.07
C SER A 311 9.93 13.58 21.51
N ASP A 312 10.44 12.59 22.25
CA ASP A 312 11.53 11.73 21.82
C ASP A 312 11.05 10.50 21.03
N ASP A 313 9.74 10.22 20.98
CA ASP A 313 9.23 9.10 20.20
C ASP A 313 9.47 9.38 18.70
N PRO A 314 10.32 8.60 18.00
CA PRO A 314 10.65 8.86 16.61
C PRO A 314 9.45 8.71 15.67
N HIS A 315 8.37 8.03 16.09
CA HIS A 315 7.26 7.66 15.23
C HIS A 315 5.95 8.43 15.49
N VAL A 316 5.87 9.23 16.56
CA VAL A 316 4.63 9.97 16.91
C VAL A 316 4.10 10.85 15.77
N HIS A 317 4.97 11.38 14.93
CA HIS A 317 4.59 12.17 13.75
C HIS A 317 3.76 11.35 12.75
N LYS A 318 4.04 10.06 12.59
CA LYS A 318 3.27 9.17 11.70
C LYS A 318 1.83 9.02 12.20
N TYR A 319 1.65 8.87 13.52
CA TYR A 319 0.33 8.82 14.13
C TYR A 319 -0.39 10.15 13.93
N LEU A 320 0.24 11.29 14.20
CA LEU A 320 -0.35 12.62 14.02
C LEU A 320 -0.79 12.89 12.56
N LEU A 321 -0.05 12.37 11.58
CA LEU A 321 -0.36 12.49 10.14
C LEU A 321 -1.38 11.47 9.64
N SER A 322 -1.68 10.41 10.41
CA SER A 322 -2.61 9.35 9.98
C SER A 322 -4.04 9.87 9.87
N ALA A 323 -4.69 9.55 8.75
CA ALA A 323 -6.09 9.89 8.52
C ALA A 323 -7.07 8.94 9.22
N GLU A 324 -6.66 7.69 9.39
CA GLU A 324 -7.52 6.62 9.90
C GLU A 324 -7.45 6.52 11.43
N PHE A 325 -6.25 6.69 11.99
CA PHE A 325 -6.00 6.48 13.42
C PHE A 325 -5.65 7.79 14.14
N GLY A 326 -5.23 8.80 13.40
CA GLY A 326 -4.56 9.98 13.93
C GLY A 326 -5.41 11.23 14.03
N TYR A 327 -4.71 12.37 14.06
CA TYR A 327 -5.31 13.70 14.06
C TYR A 327 -5.43 14.30 12.66
N HIS A 328 -5.04 13.55 11.62
CA HIS A 328 -5.07 14.02 10.24
C HIS A 328 -4.36 15.38 10.07
N ALA A 329 -3.22 15.58 10.74
CA ALA A 329 -2.52 16.85 10.67
C ALA A 329 -2.01 17.11 9.24
N ALA A 330 -2.16 18.35 8.77
CA ALA A 330 -1.61 18.78 7.50
C ALA A 330 -0.07 18.86 7.56
N ALA A 331 0.48 19.22 8.73
CA ALA A 331 1.90 19.22 9.02
C ALA A 331 2.15 18.86 10.49
N VAL A 332 3.30 18.27 10.78
CA VAL A 332 3.78 18.04 12.16
C VAL A 332 5.11 18.74 12.37
N VAL A 333 5.19 19.60 13.38
CA VAL A 333 6.44 20.19 13.89
C VAL A 333 6.81 19.45 15.18
N LYS A 334 7.83 18.61 15.12
CA LYS A 334 8.31 17.79 16.25
C LYS A 334 9.64 18.33 16.75
N LYS A 335 9.76 18.58 18.06
CA LYS A 335 11.02 18.87 18.73
C LYS A 335 11.38 17.72 19.68
N ASP A 336 12.62 17.25 19.67
CA ASP A 336 13.08 16.24 20.63
C ASP A 336 13.71 16.88 21.89
N SER A 337 14.03 16.06 22.89
CA SER A 337 14.70 16.50 24.13
C SER A 337 16.11 17.06 23.90
N SER A 338 16.76 16.71 22.78
CA SER A 338 18.03 17.31 22.37
C SER A 338 17.85 18.72 21.77
N GLY A 339 16.61 19.17 21.57
CA GLY A 339 16.28 20.45 20.97
C GLY A 339 16.26 20.46 19.45
N ARG A 340 16.44 19.30 18.80
CA ARG A 340 16.38 19.15 17.34
C ARG A 340 14.93 19.21 16.88
N VAL A 341 14.70 19.83 15.72
CA VAL A 341 13.36 20.03 15.18
C VAL A 341 13.22 19.35 13.82
N MET A 342 12.11 18.65 13.62
CA MET A 342 11.73 18.00 12.36
C MET A 342 10.33 18.47 11.95
N ILE A 343 10.15 18.73 10.66
CA ILE A 343 8.89 19.14 10.07
C ILE A 343 8.49 18.14 9.00
N PHE A 344 7.36 17.48 9.24
CA PHE A 344 6.82 16.44 8.37
C PHE A 344 5.57 16.95 7.67
N PRO A 345 5.55 17.02 6.33
CA PRO A 345 4.33 17.32 5.60
C PRO A 345 3.39 16.10 5.55
N GLY A 346 2.08 16.34 5.67
CA GLY A 346 1.08 15.32 5.44
C GLY A 346 1.02 14.88 3.97
N THR A 347 0.81 13.58 3.74
CA THR A 347 0.78 12.95 2.41
C THR A 347 -0.60 13.01 1.74
N TYR A 348 -1.59 13.62 2.40
CA TYR A 348 -3.03 13.54 2.08
C TYR A 348 -3.47 14.14 0.72
N PHE A 349 -2.55 14.46 -0.17
CA PHE A 349 -2.84 15.18 -1.40
C PHE A 349 -2.91 14.28 -2.64
N ARG A 350 -2.86 12.94 -2.48
CA ARG A 350 -2.98 12.00 -3.59
C ARG A 350 -4.41 11.86 -4.12
N GLU A 351 -5.43 12.18 -3.32
CA GLU A 351 -6.84 12.22 -3.77
C GLU A 351 -7.16 13.55 -4.49
N LYS A 352 -6.46 13.73 -5.62
CA LYS A 352 -6.78 14.48 -6.86
C LYS A 352 -7.25 15.95 -6.86
N LYS A 353 -7.40 16.69 -5.76
CA LYS A 353 -7.86 18.11 -5.83
C LYS A 353 -7.10 19.14 -4.99
N TYR A 354 -5.93 18.79 -4.48
CA TYR A 354 -5.26 19.69 -3.52
C TYR A 354 -3.77 19.84 -3.84
N ILE A 355 -3.20 21.02 -3.56
CA ILE A 355 -1.77 21.29 -3.71
C ILE A 355 -1.04 20.56 -2.57
N PRO A 356 -0.19 19.56 -2.86
CA PRO A 356 0.54 18.87 -1.81
C PRO A 356 1.35 19.81 -0.95
N LEU A 357 1.32 19.61 0.39
CA LEU A 357 2.09 20.47 1.29
C LEU A 357 3.59 20.45 0.95
N SER A 358 4.09 19.35 0.37
CA SER A 358 5.43 19.27 -0.19
C SER A 358 5.77 20.37 -1.22
N PHE A 359 4.78 20.98 -1.88
CA PHE A 359 4.98 22.16 -2.74
C PHE A 359 5.21 23.46 -1.95
N LEU A 360 4.73 23.54 -0.71
CA LEU A 360 4.93 24.71 0.17
C LEU A 360 6.23 24.59 0.97
N MET A 361 6.69 23.36 1.20
CA MET A 361 7.89 23.08 1.99
C MET A 361 9.15 23.81 1.50
N PRO A 362 9.40 24.06 0.19
CA PRO A 362 10.49 24.94 -0.23
C PRO A 362 10.41 26.35 0.37
N GLY A 363 9.23 26.99 0.33
CA GLY A 363 9.04 28.33 0.90
C GLY A 363 9.26 28.36 2.41
N ILE A 364 8.66 27.40 3.12
CA ILE A 364 8.84 27.19 4.57
C ILE A 364 10.32 26.97 4.90
N THR A 365 11.01 26.12 4.13
CA THR A 365 12.43 25.82 4.27
C THR A 365 13.30 27.06 4.13
N ALA A 366 13.07 27.87 3.08
CA ALA A 366 13.82 29.09 2.87
C ALA A 366 13.61 30.10 4.00
N MET A 367 12.38 30.24 4.50
CA MET A 367 12.06 31.12 5.64
C MET A 367 12.77 30.70 6.91
N ILE A 368 12.69 29.41 7.29
CA ILE A 368 13.35 28.89 8.49
C ILE A 368 14.86 29.04 8.39
N ARG A 369 15.47 28.66 7.26
CA ARG A 369 16.92 28.80 7.05
C ARG A 369 17.37 30.26 7.04
N ALA A 370 16.57 31.18 6.50
CA ALA A 370 16.87 32.61 6.54
C ALA A 370 16.81 33.17 7.96
N LYS A 371 15.81 32.78 8.75
CA LYS A 371 15.71 33.12 10.18
C LYS A 371 16.90 32.57 10.97
N GLU A 372 17.26 31.30 10.76
CA GLU A 372 18.41 30.67 11.41
C GLU A 372 19.71 31.42 11.11
N CYS A 373 19.96 31.76 9.83
CA CYS A 373 21.14 32.53 9.43
C CYS A 373 21.22 33.86 10.19
N LYS A 374 20.12 34.61 10.26
CA LYS A 374 20.06 35.87 10.99
C LYS A 374 20.30 35.71 12.49
N ALA A 375 19.64 34.74 13.11
CA ALA A 375 19.78 34.47 14.54
C ALA A 375 21.24 34.09 14.91
N ARG A 376 21.98 33.49 13.97
CA ARG A 376 23.42 33.19 14.10
C ARG A 376 24.34 34.32 13.65
N GLY A 377 23.83 35.48 13.25
CA GLY A 377 24.64 36.59 12.73
C GLY A 377 25.31 36.30 11.38
N MET A 378 24.82 35.32 10.63
CA MET A 378 25.31 34.98 9.28
C MET A 378 24.58 35.77 8.21
N ASN A 379 25.26 36.02 7.09
CA ASN A 379 24.63 36.58 5.89
C ASN A 379 23.58 35.60 5.34
N VAL A 380 22.36 36.09 5.12
CA VAL A 380 21.31 35.29 4.48
C VAL A 380 21.67 35.11 3.01
N PRO A 381 21.89 33.87 2.52
CA PRO A 381 22.27 33.65 1.14
C PRO A 381 21.08 33.80 0.20
N ARG A 382 21.37 33.74 -1.10
CA ARG A 382 20.34 33.82 -2.13
C ARG A 382 19.40 32.62 -2.06
N TRP A 383 18.17 32.84 -2.49
CA TRP A 383 17.08 31.86 -2.48
C TRP A 383 17.44 30.45 -2.97
N PRO A 384 18.14 30.25 -4.12
CA PRO A 384 18.49 28.90 -4.57
C PRO A 384 19.37 28.13 -3.58
N VAL A 385 20.23 28.84 -2.84
CA VAL A 385 21.09 28.24 -1.80
C VAL A 385 20.26 27.84 -0.59
N LEU A 386 19.29 28.68 -0.19
CA LEU A 386 18.34 28.37 0.87
C LEU A 386 17.47 27.14 0.58
N LEU A 387 17.29 26.76 -0.69
CA LEU A 387 16.53 25.57 -1.09
C LEU A 387 17.38 24.32 -1.35
N SER A 388 18.70 24.47 -1.36
CA SER A 388 19.60 23.35 -1.68
C SER A 388 19.49 22.20 -0.67
N GLU A 389 19.65 20.98 -1.17
CA GLU A 389 19.77 19.77 -0.34
C GLU A 389 21.11 19.85 0.42
N GLY A 390 21.05 20.01 1.74
CA GLY A 390 22.21 20.28 2.60
C GLY A 390 22.27 21.68 3.21
N GLY A 391 21.57 22.66 2.61
CA GLY A 391 21.40 23.98 3.21
C GLY A 391 22.55 24.97 3.00
N PRO A 392 22.37 26.20 3.49
CA PRO A 392 23.28 27.31 3.23
C PRO A 392 24.59 27.27 4.03
N ASP A 393 24.59 26.53 5.14
CA ASP A 393 25.67 26.55 6.10
C ASP A 393 26.59 25.34 5.91
N LYS A 394 27.89 25.56 6.12
CA LYS A 394 28.87 24.47 6.09
C LYS A 394 28.60 23.43 7.17
N GLU A 395 27.96 23.84 8.26
CA GLU A 395 27.56 23.00 9.38
C GLU A 395 26.31 22.15 9.08
N LYS A 396 25.60 22.42 7.98
CA LYS A 396 24.39 21.70 7.54
C LYS A 396 23.33 21.61 8.62
N THR A 397 23.10 22.71 9.34
CA THR A 397 22.17 22.82 10.48
C THR A 397 20.78 22.33 10.10
N TRP A 398 20.32 22.62 8.88
CA TRP A 398 19.03 22.20 8.38
C TRP A 398 19.17 21.38 7.10
N HIS A 399 18.71 20.13 7.11
CA HIS A 399 18.61 19.26 5.95
C HIS A 399 17.17 19.26 5.40
N PHE A 400 17.01 19.63 4.14
CA PHE A 400 15.74 19.57 3.42
C PHE A 400 15.83 18.43 2.40
N GLN A 401 14.87 17.51 2.44
CA GLN A 401 14.77 16.39 1.51
C GLN A 401 13.66 16.71 0.47
N PRO A 402 14.01 17.15 -0.75
CA PRO A 402 13.01 17.66 -1.70
C PRO A 402 11.96 16.63 -2.11
N ALA A 403 12.35 15.34 -2.19
CA ALA A 403 11.47 14.26 -2.62
C ALA A 403 10.29 14.02 -1.66
N SER A 404 10.53 14.12 -0.35
CA SER A 404 9.53 13.91 0.70
C SER A 404 8.96 15.24 1.23
N GLY A 405 9.64 16.35 0.98
CA GLY A 405 9.33 17.65 1.56
C GLY A 405 9.68 17.75 3.05
N ILE A 406 10.41 16.78 3.61
CA ILE A 406 10.77 16.77 5.03
C ILE A 406 11.91 17.77 5.28
N LEU A 407 11.81 18.54 6.36
CA LEU A 407 12.84 19.46 6.83
C LEU A 407 13.30 19.09 8.23
N MET A 408 14.60 18.92 8.44
CA MET A 408 15.16 18.41 9.69
C MET A 408 16.36 19.22 10.15
N ASN A 409 16.41 19.56 11.44
CA ASN A 409 17.59 20.09 12.12
C ASN A 409 18.29 18.95 12.87
N GLY A 410 19.06 18.14 12.14
CA GLY A 410 19.63 16.88 12.64
C GLY A 410 18.69 15.69 12.49
N SER A 411 19.20 14.48 12.74
CA SER A 411 18.41 13.24 12.72
C SER A 411 18.93 12.27 13.78
N LEU A 412 18.36 11.06 13.84
CA LEU A 412 18.87 9.97 14.67
C LEU A 412 20.30 9.56 14.29
N THR A 413 20.71 9.80 13.03
CA THR A 413 22.02 9.39 12.49
C THR A 413 22.96 10.55 12.20
N ALA A 414 22.47 11.79 12.29
CA ALA A 414 23.26 12.99 12.05
C ALA A 414 23.26 13.87 13.31
N GLU A 415 24.40 13.89 13.99
CA GLU A 415 24.66 14.83 15.08
C GLU A 415 24.90 16.22 14.50
N VAL A 416 23.92 17.10 14.74
CA VAL A 416 23.95 18.49 14.32
C VAL A 416 23.55 19.32 15.52
N ALA A 417 24.17 20.49 15.69
CA ALA A 417 23.80 21.40 16.76
C ALA A 417 22.30 21.77 16.66
N PRO A 418 21.57 21.82 17.78
CA PRO A 418 20.19 22.26 17.79
C PRO A 418 20.02 23.64 17.16
N THR A 419 18.86 23.87 16.56
CA THR A 419 18.46 25.17 16.03
C THR A 419 18.50 26.23 17.13
N VAL A 420 18.99 27.43 16.80
CA VAL A 420 18.94 28.56 17.74
C VAL A 420 17.57 29.24 17.74
N LEU A 421 16.66 28.84 16.83
CA LEU A 421 15.34 29.43 16.72
C LEU A 421 14.43 28.90 17.84
N PRO A 422 13.69 29.78 18.54
CA PRO A 422 12.60 29.35 19.40
C PRO A 422 11.56 28.55 18.62
N LEU A 423 10.98 27.52 19.24
CA LEU A 423 9.98 26.66 18.59
C LEU A 423 8.79 27.46 18.04
N VAL A 424 8.36 28.51 18.75
CA VAL A 424 7.30 29.42 18.29
C VAL A 424 7.62 30.08 16.95
N GLU A 425 8.87 30.49 16.72
CA GLU A 425 9.27 31.14 15.46
C GLU A 425 9.28 30.17 14.26
N ILE A 426 9.56 28.90 14.53
CA ILE A 426 9.52 27.82 13.55
C ILE A 426 8.06 27.51 13.20
N VAL A 427 7.20 27.40 14.21
CA VAL A 427 5.75 27.22 14.03
C VAL A 427 5.18 28.38 13.21
N ASP A 428 5.50 29.63 13.56
CA ASP A 428 5.07 30.81 12.80
C ASP A 428 5.50 30.74 11.34
N ALA A 429 6.72 30.28 11.06
CA ALA A 429 7.18 30.12 9.68
C ALA A 429 6.37 29.05 8.91
N VAL A 430 6.00 27.94 9.57
CA VAL A 430 5.13 26.92 8.97
C VAL A 430 3.73 27.48 8.72
N LEU A 431 3.12 28.16 9.70
CA LEU A 431 1.79 28.75 9.59
C LEU A 431 1.75 29.81 8.47
N ILE A 432 2.74 30.70 8.39
CA ILE A 432 2.86 31.70 7.31
C ILE A 432 3.02 31.02 5.95
N GLY A 433 3.83 29.97 5.86
CA GLY A 433 4.00 29.22 4.60
C GLY A 433 2.71 28.54 4.15
N MET A 434 1.87 28.08 5.09
CA MET A 434 0.57 27.48 4.82
C MET A 434 -0.53 28.50 4.50
N ASP A 435 -0.55 29.66 5.16
CA ASP A 435 -1.54 30.70 4.91
C ASP A 435 -1.32 31.42 3.57
N ASN A 436 -0.06 31.55 3.11
CA ASN A 436 0.27 32.17 1.82
C ASN A 436 -0.25 31.38 0.59
N VAL A 437 -0.91 30.24 0.78
CA VAL A 437 -1.66 29.51 -0.26
C VAL A 437 -2.91 30.28 -0.73
N ARG A 438 -3.34 31.32 0.00
CA ARG A 438 -4.48 32.20 -0.36
C ARG A 438 -4.42 32.80 -1.78
N MET A 439 -3.27 32.78 -2.44
CA MET A 439 -3.08 33.43 -3.73
C MET A 439 -3.02 32.40 -4.87
N GLY A 440 -4.17 31.95 -5.35
CA GLY A 440 -4.30 30.88 -6.38
C GLY A 440 -3.91 31.21 -7.83
N GLU A 441 -2.64 31.56 -8.11
CA GLU A 441 -2.09 31.54 -9.49
C GLU A 441 -0.69 30.93 -9.45
N ARG A 442 -0.50 29.80 -10.13
CA ARG A 442 0.75 29.03 -10.08
C ARG A 442 1.87 29.77 -10.85
N MET A 443 3.06 29.76 -10.25
CA MET A 443 4.38 30.22 -10.74
C MET A 443 4.80 31.67 -10.50
N ASP A 444 3.95 32.69 -10.66
CA ASP A 444 4.36 34.09 -10.43
C ASP A 444 4.60 34.42 -8.94
N LYS A 445 4.27 33.46 -8.06
CA LYS A 445 4.14 33.63 -6.60
C LYS A 445 5.28 33.05 -5.78
N PHE A 446 6.19 32.30 -6.40
CA PHE A 446 7.51 32.11 -5.82
C PHE A 446 8.18 33.48 -5.61
N GLU A 447 7.92 34.44 -6.49
CA GLU A 447 8.37 35.83 -6.34
C GLU A 447 7.62 36.61 -5.25
N SER A 448 6.37 36.29 -4.90
CA SER A 448 5.69 36.96 -3.78
C SER A 448 6.19 36.45 -2.43
N LEU A 449 6.41 35.14 -2.28
CA LEU A 449 7.05 34.56 -1.10
C LEU A 449 8.51 35.03 -0.98
N LYS A 450 9.23 35.05 -2.11
CA LYS A 450 10.56 35.67 -2.19
C LYS A 450 10.51 37.17 -1.91
N LYS A 451 9.45 37.91 -2.27
CA LYS A 451 9.24 39.31 -1.87
C LYS A 451 8.94 39.45 -0.39
N VAL A 452 8.14 38.58 0.23
CA VAL A 452 7.89 38.60 1.68
C VAL A 452 9.20 38.32 2.41
N VAL A 453 9.96 37.32 1.96
CA VAL A 453 11.29 37.05 2.52
C VAL A 453 12.26 38.19 2.19
N ASN A 454 12.26 38.76 1.00
CA ASN A 454 13.12 39.91 0.68
C ASN A 454 12.73 41.17 1.49
N ASN A 455 11.44 41.41 1.70
CA ASN A 455 10.93 42.57 2.43
C ASN A 455 11.11 42.42 3.95
N GLN A 456 10.94 41.22 4.49
CA GLN A 456 11.21 40.96 5.91
C GLN A 456 12.70 40.79 6.17
N PHE A 457 13.48 40.29 5.21
CA PHE A 457 14.85 39.87 5.45
C PHE A 457 15.95 40.75 4.86
N PHE A 458 15.71 41.46 3.76
CA PHE A 458 16.74 42.10 2.94
C PHE A 458 16.59 43.63 2.72
N VAL A 459 15.64 44.31 3.40
CA VAL A 459 15.33 45.75 3.16
C VAL A 459 16.45 46.74 3.51
N ASN A 460 17.52 46.32 4.20
CA ASN A 460 18.59 47.23 4.65
C ASN A 460 19.98 46.95 4.05
N ILE A 461 20.08 46.27 2.91
CA ILE A 461 21.36 46.15 2.20
C ILE A 461 21.32 47.13 1.01
N LYS A 462 21.81 48.34 1.23
CA LYS A 462 22.19 49.27 0.15
C LYS A 462 23.57 48.91 -0.39
#